data_AF-A0A5E4E1P3-F1
#
_entry.id   AF-A0A5E4E1P3-F1
#
_cell.length_a   1.000
_cell.length_b   1.000
_cell.length_c   1.000
_cell.angle_alpha   90.00
_cell.angle_beta   90.00
_cell.angle_gamma   90.00
#
_symmetry.space_group_name_H-M   'P 1'
#
loop_
_entity.id
_entity.type
_entity.pdbx_description
1 polymer ?
#
loop_
_entity_poly.entity_id
_entity_poly.type
_entity_poly.pdbx_seq_one_letter_code
_entity_poly.pdbx_strand_id
1 'polypeptide(L)'
;MARVASNPVGLHRFRPCFQVAQLPQHARTSLHFRNEHRRFPTVSCQQTPDPTETSTTEKSIVEPGSGNDSSSQATSSSRDSGPPKFPNKNTNKQVALVSTLAALALFLSGRLDFGVSLKDLSVAALPYEEALSNGKPTVVEFYADWCEVCKELAPDVYKVEQQYKGRVNFVLLNVDNTKWEQELDEFGVEGIPHFAFLDKKGNEEGNVVGRLPEKYLLENVDALARGEASIPHARVVGQFSSAEARKVHQVADPRSHG
;
A
#
# COMPACT_ATOMS: atom_id res chain seq x y z
N MET A 1 -35.71 -55.95 -52.54
CA MET A 1 -36.61 -54.80 -52.74
C MET A 1 -37.08 -54.32 -51.38
N ALA A 2 -36.44 -53.30 -50.82
CA ALA A 2 -36.86 -52.65 -49.58
C ALA A 2 -36.81 -51.13 -49.82
N ARG A 3 -37.96 -50.47 -49.66
CA ARG A 3 -38.18 -49.06 -49.97
C ARG A 3 -37.61 -48.20 -48.84
N VAL A 4 -36.65 -47.34 -49.16
CA VAL A 4 -36.14 -46.28 -48.28
C VAL A 4 -37.07 -45.08 -48.42
N ALA A 5 -37.70 -44.67 -47.33
CA ALA A 5 -38.55 -43.50 -47.24
C ALA A 5 -37.70 -42.23 -47.08
N SER A 6 -37.96 -41.24 -47.94
CA SER A 6 -37.35 -39.91 -47.93
C SER A 6 -38.09 -39.02 -46.93
N ASN A 7 -37.37 -38.42 -45.97
CA ASN A 7 -37.92 -37.39 -45.07
C ASN A 7 -37.64 -35.99 -45.64
N PRO A 8 -38.63 -35.06 -45.62
CA PRO A 8 -38.46 -33.73 -46.16
C PRO A 8 -37.83 -32.76 -45.15
N VAL A 9 -37.08 -31.82 -45.74
CA VAL A 9 -36.42 -30.65 -45.16
C VAL A 9 -37.41 -29.78 -44.37
N GLY A 10 -37.08 -29.50 -43.10
CA GLY A 10 -37.74 -28.48 -42.27
C GLY A 10 -36.75 -27.38 -41.88
N LEU A 11 -36.69 -26.30 -42.65
CA LEU A 11 -35.91 -25.10 -42.33
C LEU A 11 -36.68 -24.28 -41.28
N HIS A 12 -36.28 -24.36 -40.01
CA HIS A 12 -36.79 -23.48 -38.96
C HIS A 12 -36.17 -22.08 -39.09
N ARG A 13 -36.97 -21.15 -39.58
CA ARG A 13 -36.69 -19.72 -39.71
C ARG A 13 -36.76 -19.08 -38.31
N PHE A 14 -35.63 -18.95 -37.63
CA PHE A 14 -35.53 -18.13 -36.42
C PHE A 14 -35.71 -16.65 -36.77
N ARG A 15 -36.82 -16.06 -36.33
CA ARG A 15 -37.03 -14.60 -36.29
C ARG A 15 -36.49 -14.06 -34.96
N PRO A 16 -35.51 -13.15 -34.95
CA PRO A 16 -35.15 -12.44 -33.73
C PRO A 16 -36.20 -11.35 -33.47
N CYS A 17 -36.88 -11.44 -32.33
CA CYS A 17 -37.71 -10.35 -31.83
C CYS A 17 -36.78 -9.36 -31.11
N PHE A 18 -36.44 -8.26 -31.77
CA PHE A 18 -35.78 -7.12 -31.14
C PHE A 18 -36.80 -6.38 -30.30
N GLN A 19 -36.73 -6.54 -28.98
CA GLN A 19 -37.51 -5.74 -28.05
C GLN A 19 -36.73 -4.45 -27.76
N VAL A 20 -37.08 -3.39 -28.49
CA VAL A 20 -36.58 -2.02 -28.27
C VAL A 20 -37.18 -1.53 -26.96
N ALA A 21 -36.35 -1.41 -25.91
CA ALA A 21 -36.74 -0.72 -24.69
C ALA A 21 -36.91 0.77 -25.00
N GLN A 22 -38.13 1.27 -24.81
CA GLN A 22 -38.51 2.66 -25.01
C GLN A 22 -37.86 3.55 -23.94
N LEU A 23 -37.20 4.61 -24.40
CA LEU A 23 -36.69 5.72 -23.59
C LEU A 23 -37.87 6.54 -23.03
N PRO A 24 -37.93 6.87 -21.73
CA PRO A 24 -38.86 7.88 -21.23
C PRO A 24 -38.33 9.27 -21.57
N GLN A 25 -39.14 10.04 -22.32
CA GLN A 25 -38.93 11.46 -22.56
C GLN A 25 -39.39 12.31 -21.37
N HIS A 26 -38.52 13.26 -21.01
CA HIS A 26 -38.83 14.58 -20.46
C HIS A 26 -39.69 14.70 -19.19
N ALA A 27 -39.01 14.90 -18.05
CA ALA A 27 -39.42 15.90 -17.06
C ALA A 27 -38.43 17.07 -17.13
N ARG A 28 -38.91 18.23 -17.61
CA ARG A 28 -38.19 19.51 -17.58
C ARG A 28 -38.23 20.07 -16.16
N THR A 29 -37.13 19.94 -15.41
CA THR A 29 -36.89 20.77 -14.23
C THR A 29 -35.95 21.92 -14.60
N SER A 30 -36.48 23.13 -14.44
CA SER A 30 -35.81 24.40 -14.66
C SER A 30 -34.58 24.52 -13.76
N LEU A 31 -33.39 24.60 -14.37
CA LEU A 31 -32.17 25.03 -13.71
C LEU A 31 -32.21 26.55 -13.54
N HIS A 32 -32.65 27.02 -12.38
CA HIS A 32 -32.38 28.39 -11.95
C HIS A 32 -30.91 28.50 -11.55
N PHE A 33 -30.09 28.99 -12.48
CA PHE A 33 -28.72 29.41 -12.23
C PHE A 33 -28.77 30.68 -11.37
N ARG A 34 -28.66 30.52 -10.04
CA ARG A 34 -28.51 31.64 -9.11
C ARG A 34 -27.02 31.96 -8.99
N ASN A 35 -26.62 33.02 -9.67
CA ASN A 35 -25.29 33.61 -9.63
C ASN A 35 -25.10 34.33 -8.27
N GLU A 36 -24.65 33.61 -7.24
CA GLU A 36 -24.26 34.20 -5.96
C GLU A 36 -22.76 34.54 -5.99
N HIS A 37 -22.46 35.82 -6.19
CA HIS A 37 -21.14 36.39 -5.97
C HIS A 37 -20.70 36.17 -4.51
N ARG A 38 -19.85 35.16 -4.27
CA ARG A 38 -19.10 35.04 -3.00
C ARG A 38 -18.13 36.20 -2.89
N ARG A 39 -18.50 37.22 -2.10
CA ARG A 39 -17.59 38.25 -1.60
C ARG A 39 -16.66 37.61 -0.58
N PHE A 40 -15.36 37.62 -0.86
CA PHE A 40 -14.32 37.32 0.12
C PHE A 40 -14.18 38.52 1.08
N PRO A 41 -14.17 38.33 2.41
CA PRO A 41 -13.78 39.40 3.31
C PRO A 41 -12.24 39.53 3.31
N THR A 42 -11.79 40.69 2.85
CA THR A 42 -10.41 41.16 2.97
C THR A 42 -10.09 41.43 4.44
N VAL A 43 -9.14 40.70 5.01
CA VAL A 43 -8.52 41.04 6.30
C VAL A 43 -7.32 41.93 6.00
N SER A 44 -7.35 43.17 6.49
CA SER A 44 -6.21 44.08 6.46
C SER A 44 -5.79 44.47 7.89
N CYS A 45 -4.49 44.74 8.02
CA CYS A 45 -3.62 44.67 9.19
C CYS A 45 -3.94 45.59 10.37
N GLN A 46 -3.43 45.24 11.56
CA GLN A 46 -2.96 46.21 12.55
C GLN A 46 -1.61 45.77 13.16
N GLN A 47 -0.57 46.54 12.83
CA GLN A 47 0.60 46.79 13.68
C GLN A 47 0.21 47.83 14.73
N THR A 48 0.65 47.65 15.97
CA THR A 48 0.69 48.73 16.96
C THR A 48 2.15 49.07 17.31
N PRO A 49 2.46 50.34 17.61
CA PRO A 49 3.82 50.84 17.82
C PRO A 49 4.24 50.87 19.31
N ASP A 50 5.57 50.98 19.47
CA ASP A 50 6.45 51.40 20.60
C ASP A 50 5.84 52.44 21.58
N PRO A 51 6.38 52.71 22.81
CA PRO A 51 7.79 53.17 22.97
C PRO A 51 8.52 52.98 24.35
N THR A 52 9.87 53.18 24.35
CA THR A 52 10.65 54.04 25.30
C THR A 52 10.83 53.58 26.77
N GLU A 53 11.95 53.68 27.50
CA GLU A 53 13.34 54.22 27.43
C GLU A 53 14.07 53.69 28.71
N THR A 54 15.33 53.24 28.67
CA THR A 54 16.61 53.95 28.95
C THR A 54 17.02 54.09 30.43
N SER A 55 18.34 53.97 30.64
CA SER A 55 19.16 54.54 31.73
C SER A 55 19.32 53.64 32.98
N THR A 56 20.46 53.46 33.67
CA THR A 56 21.77 54.12 33.72
C THR A 56 22.73 53.24 34.57
N THR A 57 23.97 53.05 34.07
CA THR A 57 25.34 53.17 34.67
C THR A 57 25.76 52.60 36.05
N GLU A 58 27.07 52.25 36.08
CA GLU A 58 28.09 52.20 37.18
C GLU A 58 28.43 50.83 37.83
N LYS A 59 29.59 50.21 37.53
CA LYS A 59 30.97 50.36 38.11
C LYS A 59 30.97 50.03 39.63
N SER A 60 31.79 49.13 40.18
CA SER A 60 33.25 49.15 40.25
C SER A 60 33.77 47.98 41.13
N ILE A 61 34.89 47.36 40.70
CA ILE A 61 36.12 47.01 41.46
C ILE A 61 36.02 46.35 42.86
N VAL A 62 36.71 45.21 43.06
CA VAL A 62 37.77 44.97 44.09
C VAL A 62 38.62 43.72 43.72
N GLU A 63 39.96 43.88 43.68
CA GLU A 63 41.06 42.87 43.71
C GLU A 63 41.66 42.86 45.16
N PRO A 64 42.78 42.19 45.57
CA PRO A 64 43.62 41.11 44.99
C PRO A 64 44.14 40.07 46.03
N GLY A 65 45.03 39.17 45.59
CA GLY A 65 46.03 38.42 46.40
C GLY A 65 46.25 37.00 45.86
N SER A 66 47.44 36.41 45.70
CA SER A 66 48.82 36.70 46.12
C SER A 66 49.77 35.66 45.47
N GLY A 67 50.99 36.06 45.04
CA GLY A 67 52.23 35.26 45.12
C GLY A 67 52.75 34.45 43.92
N ASN A 68 53.70 35.04 43.16
CA ASN A 68 55.10 34.63 42.83
C ASN A 68 55.52 33.13 42.92
N ASP A 69 56.48 32.56 42.16
CA ASP A 69 57.42 32.99 41.12
C ASP A 69 58.02 31.73 40.42
N SER A 70 58.28 31.85 39.11
CA SER A 70 59.39 31.30 38.29
C SER A 70 59.66 29.79 38.03
N SER A 71 59.72 29.51 36.71
CA SER A 71 60.71 28.65 35.98
C SER A 71 60.53 27.12 36.03
N SER A 72 60.44 26.33 34.96
CA SER A 72 60.77 26.51 33.53
C SER A 72 60.15 25.39 32.66
N GLN A 73 60.11 25.68 31.36
CA GLN A 73 60.09 24.78 30.18
C GLN A 73 58.74 24.41 29.55
N ALA A 74 58.64 24.94 28.33
CA ALA A 74 57.53 24.93 27.41
C ALA A 74 57.34 23.60 26.68
N THR A 75 56.09 23.31 26.35
CA THR A 75 55.71 22.89 24.99
C THR A 75 54.39 23.56 24.63
N SER A 76 54.37 24.17 23.45
CA SER A 76 53.46 25.19 22.95
C SER A 76 52.00 24.73 22.78
N SER A 77 51.05 25.49 23.34
CA SER A 77 49.65 25.53 22.86
C SER A 77 49.17 26.97 22.70
N SER A 78 49.45 27.56 21.55
CA SER A 78 48.85 28.85 21.17
C SER A 78 47.43 28.60 20.68
N ARG A 79 46.46 28.89 21.55
CA ARG A 79 45.05 29.08 21.17
C ARG A 79 44.95 30.34 20.34
N ASP A 80 44.85 30.19 19.02
CA ASP A 80 44.51 31.29 18.12
C ASP A 80 43.02 31.61 18.30
N SER A 81 42.73 32.73 18.95
CA SER A 81 41.38 33.31 19.08
C SER A 81 41.29 34.51 18.15
N GLY A 82 41.28 34.22 16.85
CA GLY A 82 40.98 35.19 15.80
C GLY A 82 39.48 35.44 15.65
N PRO A 83 39.06 36.63 15.18
CA PRO A 83 37.65 36.96 14.94
C PRO A 83 37.02 35.98 13.92
N PRO A 84 35.69 35.74 13.97
CA PRO A 84 35.04 34.82 13.06
C PRO A 84 35.32 35.24 11.61
N LYS A 85 35.93 34.33 10.85
CA LYS A 85 36.33 34.57 9.46
C LYS A 85 35.06 34.78 8.63
N PHE A 86 34.85 36.00 8.13
CA PHE A 86 33.69 36.31 7.32
C PHE A 86 33.67 35.44 6.05
N PRO A 87 32.50 34.91 5.67
CA PRO A 87 32.38 34.00 4.53
C PRO A 87 32.89 34.68 3.25
N ASN A 88 33.79 33.99 2.55
CA ASN A 88 34.35 34.46 1.28
C ASN A 88 33.47 34.02 0.10
N LYS A 89 33.71 34.60 -1.08
CA LYS A 89 32.91 34.30 -2.29
C LYS A 89 32.97 32.81 -2.69
N ASN A 90 34.05 32.11 -2.35
CA ASN A 90 34.23 30.69 -2.68
C ASN A 90 33.47 29.79 -1.70
N THR A 91 33.43 30.13 -0.41
CA THR A 91 32.63 29.43 0.60
C THR A 91 31.15 29.60 0.33
N ASN A 92 30.68 30.79 -0.09
CA ASN A 92 29.27 30.99 -0.46
C ASN A 92 28.88 30.17 -1.71
N LYS A 93 29.77 30.08 -2.70
CA LYS A 93 29.57 29.23 -3.88
C LYS A 93 29.52 27.74 -3.52
N GLN A 94 30.38 27.30 -2.59
CA GLN A 94 30.36 25.91 -2.11
C GLN A 94 29.08 25.60 -1.33
N VAL A 95 28.67 26.47 -0.40
CA VAL A 95 27.42 26.28 0.36
C VAL A 95 26.23 26.26 -0.59
N ALA A 96 26.17 27.16 -1.58
CA ALA A 96 25.12 27.16 -2.59
C ALA A 96 25.08 25.83 -3.35
N LEU A 97 26.22 25.35 -3.88
CA LEU A 97 26.29 24.08 -4.60
C LEU A 97 25.91 22.87 -3.74
N VAL A 98 26.39 22.79 -2.51
CA VAL A 98 26.08 21.68 -1.61
C VAL A 98 24.60 21.70 -1.26
N SER A 99 24.03 22.87 -0.96
CA SER A 99 22.61 22.99 -0.62
C SER A 99 21.68 22.65 -1.79
N THR A 100 22.04 23.04 -3.02
CA THR A 100 21.25 22.71 -4.21
C THR A 100 21.33 21.23 -4.55
N LEU A 101 22.53 20.63 -4.46
CA LEU A 101 22.68 19.18 -4.65
C LEU A 101 21.94 18.37 -3.58
N ALA A 102 22.01 18.79 -2.32
CA ALA A 102 21.26 18.15 -1.24
C ALA A 102 19.75 18.26 -1.44
N ALA A 103 19.25 19.43 -1.86
CA ALA A 103 17.83 19.63 -2.15
C ALA A 103 17.36 18.78 -3.34
N LEU A 104 18.17 18.70 -4.42
CA LEU A 104 17.88 17.83 -5.57
C LEU A 104 17.90 16.36 -5.18
N ALA A 105 18.87 15.93 -4.37
CA ALA A 105 18.93 14.56 -3.88
C ALA A 105 17.70 14.21 -3.04
N LEU A 106 17.33 15.03 -2.06
CA LEU A 106 16.14 14.80 -1.23
C LEU A 106 14.84 14.81 -2.05
N PHE A 107 14.72 15.73 -3.01
CA PHE A 107 13.56 15.81 -3.89
C PHE A 107 13.44 14.59 -4.81
N LEU A 108 14.54 14.12 -5.38
CA LEU A 108 14.57 12.91 -6.19
C LEU A 108 14.33 11.66 -5.32
N SER A 109 14.90 11.58 -4.12
CA SER A 109 14.65 10.47 -3.19
C SER A 109 13.17 10.34 -2.81
N GLY A 110 12.44 11.44 -2.65
CA GLY A 110 10.99 11.41 -2.39
C GLY A 110 10.12 11.14 -3.64
N ARG A 111 10.72 11.05 -4.82
CA ARG A 111 10.04 10.83 -6.11
C ARG A 111 10.43 9.52 -6.79
N LEU A 112 11.49 8.88 -6.31
CA LEU A 112 11.95 7.57 -6.76
C LEU A 112 11.23 6.49 -5.95
N ASP A 113 9.93 6.35 -6.17
CA ASP A 113 9.25 5.09 -5.91
C ASP A 113 9.76 4.09 -6.95
N PHE A 114 10.90 3.45 -6.68
CA PHE A 114 11.36 2.33 -7.48
C PHE A 114 10.30 1.23 -7.36
N GLY A 115 9.40 1.17 -8.34
CA GLY A 115 8.33 0.18 -8.38
C GLY A 115 8.94 -1.22 -8.39
N VAL A 116 8.60 -2.03 -7.40
CA VAL A 116 8.99 -3.43 -7.36
C VAL A 116 8.17 -4.18 -8.41
N SER A 117 8.84 -5.00 -9.23
CA SER A 117 8.15 -5.84 -10.20
C SER A 117 7.51 -7.04 -9.51
N LEU A 118 6.42 -7.57 -10.06
CA LEU A 118 5.78 -8.79 -9.57
C LEU A 118 6.74 -9.97 -9.47
N LYS A 119 7.69 -10.06 -10.41
CA LYS A 119 8.71 -11.12 -10.43
C LYS A 119 9.71 -10.99 -9.26
N ASP A 120 10.13 -9.77 -8.96
CA ASP A 120 11.03 -9.54 -7.83
C ASP A 120 10.30 -9.76 -6.50
N LEU A 121 9.04 -9.34 -6.43
CA LEU A 121 8.19 -9.56 -5.26
C LEU A 121 7.98 -11.06 -4.99
N SER A 122 7.66 -11.85 -6.02
CA SER A 122 7.44 -13.30 -5.84
C SER A 122 8.71 -14.07 -5.47
N VAL A 123 9.88 -13.63 -5.95
CA VAL A 123 11.17 -14.21 -5.54
C VAL A 123 11.53 -13.85 -4.10
N ALA A 124 11.13 -12.67 -3.62
CA ALA A 124 11.37 -12.22 -2.26
C ALA A 124 10.34 -12.76 -1.24
N ALA A 125 9.18 -13.20 -1.71
CA ALA A 125 8.08 -13.69 -0.87
C ALA A 125 8.50 -14.90 -0.02
N LEU A 126 7.88 -15.03 1.16
CA LEU A 126 8.15 -16.13 2.06
C LEU A 126 7.61 -17.45 1.47
N PRO A 127 8.32 -18.59 1.58
CA PRO A 127 7.77 -19.89 1.23
C PRO A 127 6.51 -20.19 2.03
N TYR A 128 5.48 -20.75 1.38
CA TYR A 128 4.17 -21.01 1.99
C TYR A 128 4.26 -21.90 3.23
N GLU A 129 5.03 -22.98 3.16
CA GLU A 129 5.19 -23.94 4.24
C GLU A 129 5.89 -23.32 5.46
N GLU A 130 6.81 -22.39 5.23
CA GLU A 130 7.46 -21.62 6.29
C GLU A 130 6.48 -20.61 6.93
N ALA A 131 5.65 -19.96 6.11
CA ALA A 131 4.63 -19.03 6.59
C ALA A 131 3.63 -19.69 7.53
N LEU A 132 3.17 -20.90 7.22
CA LEU A 132 2.21 -21.64 8.05
C LEU A 132 2.82 -22.19 9.34
N SER A 133 4.13 -22.44 9.38
CA SER A 133 4.79 -23.06 10.53
C SER A 133 5.39 -22.06 11.52
N ASN A 134 5.55 -20.78 11.14
CA ASN A 134 6.22 -19.78 11.97
C ASN A 134 5.29 -19.03 12.96
N GLY A 135 3.99 -19.37 12.99
CA GLY A 135 3.01 -18.86 13.96
C GLY A 135 2.63 -17.38 13.78
N LYS A 136 2.90 -16.79 12.61
CA LYS A 136 2.48 -15.43 12.26
C LYS A 136 1.27 -15.46 11.34
N PRO A 137 0.38 -14.45 11.42
CA PRO A 137 -0.66 -14.29 10.42
C PRO A 137 -0.05 -14.15 9.03
N THR A 138 -0.76 -14.61 8.01
CA THR A 138 -0.23 -14.70 6.65
C THR A 138 -1.22 -14.13 5.64
N VAL A 139 -0.73 -13.30 4.73
CA VAL A 139 -1.43 -12.91 3.51
C VAL A 139 -0.92 -13.80 2.38
N VAL A 140 -1.83 -14.51 1.73
CA VAL A 140 -1.52 -15.31 0.53
C VAL A 140 -2.12 -14.61 -0.67
N GLU A 141 -1.28 -14.24 -1.65
CA GLU A 141 -1.71 -13.72 -2.94
C GLU A 141 -1.54 -14.80 -4.02
N PHE A 142 -2.66 -15.24 -4.60
CA PHE A 142 -2.64 -16.07 -5.81
C PHE A 142 -2.57 -15.17 -7.03
N TYR A 143 -1.56 -15.41 -7.87
CA TYR A 143 -1.22 -14.55 -9.00
C TYR A 143 -0.80 -15.37 -10.23
N ALA A 144 -0.55 -14.70 -11.36
CA ALA A 144 0.13 -15.29 -12.51
C ALA A 144 1.06 -14.27 -13.18
N ASP A 145 2.09 -14.75 -13.90
CA ASP A 145 3.03 -13.87 -14.61
C ASP A 145 2.37 -13.11 -15.78
N TRP A 146 1.28 -13.66 -16.33
CA TRP A 146 0.48 -13.02 -17.38
C TRP A 146 -0.59 -12.05 -16.84
N CYS A 147 -0.80 -12.00 -15.52
CA CYS A 147 -1.81 -11.16 -14.89
C CYS A 147 -1.35 -9.69 -14.80
N GLU A 148 -1.93 -8.81 -15.62
CA GLU A 148 -1.57 -7.39 -15.62
C GLU A 148 -1.97 -6.68 -14.32
N VAL A 149 -3.16 -6.98 -13.78
CA VAL A 149 -3.63 -6.38 -12.52
C VAL A 149 -2.71 -6.75 -11.34
N CYS A 150 -2.16 -7.97 -11.34
CA CYS A 150 -1.20 -8.42 -10.33
C CYS A 150 0.11 -7.63 -10.42
N LYS A 151 0.59 -7.34 -11.64
CA LYS A 151 1.79 -6.52 -11.87
C LYS A 151 1.60 -5.08 -11.41
N GLU A 152 0.42 -4.51 -11.66
CA GLU A 152 0.08 -3.16 -11.21
C GLU A 152 -0.01 -3.06 -9.68
N LEU A 153 -0.44 -4.14 -9.00
CA LEU A 153 -0.56 -4.19 -7.53
C LEU A 153 0.75 -4.49 -6.82
N ALA A 154 1.74 -5.10 -7.47
CA ALA A 154 2.99 -5.50 -6.83
C ALA A 154 3.69 -4.36 -6.03
N PRO A 155 3.76 -3.10 -6.52
CA PRO A 155 4.32 -2.01 -5.72
C PRO A 155 3.53 -1.71 -4.44
N ASP A 156 2.21 -1.83 -4.48
CA ASP A 156 1.35 -1.57 -3.32
C ASP A 156 1.45 -2.70 -2.30
N VAL A 157 1.44 -3.95 -2.75
CA VAL A 157 1.68 -5.14 -1.91
C VAL A 157 3.03 -5.04 -1.23
N TYR A 158 4.09 -4.69 -1.99
CA TYR A 158 5.42 -4.50 -1.44
C TYR A 158 5.47 -3.43 -0.34
N LYS A 159 4.83 -2.27 -0.54
CA LYS A 159 4.79 -1.20 0.48
C LYS A 159 4.14 -1.70 1.78
N VAL A 160 3.00 -2.39 1.69
CA VAL A 160 2.31 -2.95 2.86
C VAL A 160 3.18 -4.03 3.51
N GLU A 161 3.79 -4.93 2.73
CA GLU A 161 4.74 -5.92 3.24
C GLU A 161 5.87 -5.25 4.04
N GLN A 162 6.49 -4.18 3.51
CA GLN A 162 7.55 -3.47 4.21
C GLN A 162 7.10 -2.89 5.55
N GLN A 163 5.86 -2.39 5.64
CA GLN A 163 5.31 -1.84 6.88
C GLN A 163 5.01 -2.92 7.94
N TYR A 164 4.73 -4.16 7.51
CA TYR A 164 4.37 -5.27 8.40
C TYR A 164 5.46 -6.34 8.52
N LYS A 165 6.67 -6.05 8.01
CA LYS A 165 7.83 -6.93 8.11
C LYS A 165 8.02 -7.48 9.51
N GLY A 166 8.13 -8.80 9.58
CA GLY A 166 8.30 -9.53 10.83
C GLY A 166 7.04 -9.73 11.67
N ARG A 167 5.92 -9.06 11.35
CA ARG A 167 4.62 -9.21 12.05
C ARG A 167 3.61 -10.03 11.28
N VAL A 168 3.57 -9.87 9.95
CA VAL A 168 2.68 -10.59 9.02
C VAL A 168 3.53 -11.17 7.90
N ASN A 169 3.27 -12.42 7.52
CA ASN A 169 3.91 -13.05 6.37
C ASN A 169 3.20 -12.65 5.08
N PHE A 170 3.95 -12.54 4.00
CA PHE A 170 3.43 -12.35 2.65
C PHE A 170 3.93 -13.50 1.78
N VAL A 171 3.00 -14.21 1.15
CA VAL A 171 3.25 -15.38 0.31
C VAL A 171 2.61 -15.13 -1.05
N LEU A 172 3.34 -15.41 -2.12
CA LEU A 172 2.84 -15.32 -3.49
C LEU A 172 2.80 -16.72 -4.11
N LEU A 173 1.62 -17.17 -4.53
CA LEU A 173 1.41 -18.48 -5.16
C LEU A 173 1.03 -18.30 -6.63
N ASN A 174 1.89 -18.76 -7.54
CA ASN A 174 1.60 -18.70 -8.96
C ASN A 174 0.61 -19.81 -9.35
N VAL A 175 -0.55 -19.43 -9.88
CA VAL A 175 -1.63 -20.37 -10.25
C VAL A 175 -1.27 -21.30 -11.41
N ASP A 176 -0.25 -20.95 -12.22
CA ASP A 176 0.24 -21.80 -13.30
C ASP A 176 1.17 -22.93 -12.78
N ASN A 177 1.53 -22.91 -11.49
CA ASN A 177 2.37 -23.93 -10.88
C ASN A 177 1.52 -25.05 -10.27
N THR A 178 1.61 -26.25 -10.85
CA THR A 178 0.84 -27.44 -10.45
C THR A 178 1.10 -27.90 -9.01
N LYS A 179 2.18 -27.42 -8.36
CA LYS A 179 2.41 -27.64 -6.93
C LYS A 179 1.23 -27.18 -6.07
N TRP A 180 0.55 -26.12 -6.48
CA TRP A 180 -0.46 -25.42 -5.68
C TRP A 180 -1.90 -25.81 -6.00
N GLU A 181 -2.14 -26.87 -6.77
CA GLU A 181 -3.49 -27.30 -7.16
C GLU A 181 -4.41 -27.52 -5.95
N GLN A 182 -3.89 -28.13 -4.88
CA GLN A 182 -4.66 -28.36 -3.66
C GLN A 182 -5.05 -27.05 -2.97
N GLU A 183 -4.12 -26.11 -2.83
CA GLU A 183 -4.37 -24.81 -2.23
C GLU A 183 -5.35 -23.97 -3.07
N LEU A 184 -5.24 -24.02 -4.40
CA LEU A 184 -6.20 -23.36 -5.30
C LEU A 184 -7.63 -23.84 -5.05
N ASP A 185 -7.82 -25.16 -4.87
CA ASP A 185 -9.11 -25.76 -4.55
C ASP A 185 -9.58 -25.41 -3.12
N GLU A 186 -8.68 -25.49 -2.14
CA GLU A 186 -8.98 -25.22 -0.72
C GLU A 186 -9.42 -23.78 -0.47
N PHE A 187 -8.71 -22.82 -1.07
CA PHE A 187 -9.03 -21.38 -0.98
C PHE A 187 -10.11 -20.94 -1.99
N GLY A 188 -10.61 -21.85 -2.84
CA GLY A 188 -11.65 -21.55 -3.83
C GLY A 188 -11.22 -20.45 -4.80
N VAL A 189 -10.02 -20.59 -5.38
CA VAL A 189 -9.41 -19.60 -6.28
C VAL A 189 -10.07 -19.65 -7.66
N GLU A 190 -11.13 -18.86 -7.83
CA GLU A 190 -11.91 -18.77 -9.07
C GLU A 190 -11.44 -17.64 -10.02
N GLY A 191 -10.48 -16.83 -9.59
CA GLY A 191 -9.93 -15.72 -10.35
C GLY A 191 -8.75 -15.05 -9.64
N ILE A 192 -7.95 -14.28 -10.38
CA ILE A 192 -6.74 -13.61 -9.87
C ILE A 192 -6.78 -12.09 -10.11
N PRO A 193 -6.11 -11.29 -9.27
CA PRO A 193 -5.44 -11.69 -8.02
C PRO A 193 -6.47 -12.16 -6.97
N HIS A 194 -6.09 -13.12 -6.13
CA HIS A 194 -6.90 -13.56 -4.99
C HIS A 194 -6.06 -13.39 -3.73
N PHE A 195 -6.57 -12.64 -2.75
CA PHE A 195 -5.93 -12.46 -1.45
C PHE A 195 -6.67 -13.27 -0.40
N ALA A 196 -6.02 -14.23 0.23
CA ALA A 196 -6.52 -14.93 1.41
C ALA A 196 -5.79 -14.43 2.67
N PHE A 197 -6.54 -14.14 3.73
CA PHE A 197 -6.02 -13.61 5.00
C PHE A 197 -6.10 -14.70 6.07
N LEU A 198 -4.95 -15.21 6.49
CA LEU A 198 -4.86 -16.36 7.40
C LEU A 198 -4.45 -15.93 8.81
N ASP A 199 -5.13 -16.45 9.81
CA ASP A 199 -4.73 -16.29 11.21
C ASP A 199 -3.39 -17.00 11.50
N LYS A 200 -2.92 -16.89 12.75
CA LYS A 200 -1.66 -17.52 13.20
C LYS A 200 -1.68 -19.06 13.16
N LYS A 201 -2.85 -19.67 12.99
CA LYS A 201 -3.06 -21.11 12.94
C LYS A 201 -3.29 -21.59 11.50
N GLY A 202 -3.29 -20.68 10.52
CA GLY A 202 -3.56 -20.98 9.11
C GLY A 202 -5.05 -21.01 8.74
N ASN A 203 -5.96 -20.61 9.63
CA ASN A 203 -7.38 -20.51 9.30
C ASN A 203 -7.64 -19.27 8.45
N GLU A 204 -8.46 -19.40 7.41
CA GLU A 204 -8.88 -18.27 6.58
C GLU A 204 -9.93 -17.41 7.30
N GLU A 205 -9.54 -16.17 7.64
CA GLU A 205 -10.42 -15.16 8.27
C GLU A 205 -11.21 -14.35 7.22
N GLY A 206 -10.80 -14.43 5.96
CA GLY A 206 -11.52 -13.88 4.81
C GLY A 206 -10.66 -13.83 3.56
N ASN A 207 -11.29 -13.53 2.42
CA ASN A 207 -10.58 -13.30 1.16
C ASN A 207 -11.15 -12.16 0.30
N VAL A 208 -10.37 -11.77 -0.71
CA VAL A 208 -10.74 -10.78 -1.73
C VAL A 208 -10.34 -11.33 -3.09
N VAL A 209 -11.24 -11.25 -4.07
CA VAL A 209 -10.96 -11.60 -5.47
C VAL A 209 -10.97 -10.35 -6.33
N GLY A 210 -9.93 -10.18 -7.15
CA GLY A 210 -9.74 -9.04 -8.04
C GLY A 210 -8.94 -7.90 -7.40
N ARG A 211 -8.95 -6.74 -8.07
CA ARG A 211 -8.13 -5.59 -7.68
C ARG A 211 -8.45 -5.12 -6.26
N LEU A 212 -7.43 -5.05 -5.40
CA LEU A 212 -7.51 -4.56 -4.03
C LEU A 212 -6.65 -3.29 -3.86
N PRO A 213 -7.24 -2.10 -3.71
CA PRO A 213 -6.48 -0.86 -3.49
C PRO A 213 -5.58 -0.90 -2.25
N GLU A 214 -4.40 -0.25 -2.30
CA GLU A 214 -3.41 -0.20 -1.21
C GLU A 214 -4.05 0.08 0.17
N LYS A 215 -4.94 1.07 0.25
CA LYS A 215 -5.62 1.44 1.49
C LYS A 215 -6.40 0.27 2.11
N TYR A 216 -7.12 -0.48 1.30
CA TYR A 216 -7.94 -1.59 1.80
C TYR A 216 -7.09 -2.82 2.12
N LEU A 217 -6.03 -3.07 1.34
CA LEU A 217 -5.01 -4.05 1.69
C LEU A 217 -4.39 -3.72 3.06
N LEU A 218 -4.00 -2.47 3.27
CA LEU A 218 -3.43 -1.99 4.53
C LEU A 218 -4.39 -2.21 5.71
N GLU A 219 -5.65 -1.79 5.58
CA GLU A 219 -6.66 -1.94 6.64
C GLU A 219 -6.94 -3.43 6.96
N ASN A 220 -6.93 -4.30 5.94
CA ASN A 220 -7.07 -5.75 6.14
C ASN A 220 -5.87 -6.35 6.88
N VAL A 221 -4.65 -6.00 6.46
CA VAL A 221 -3.40 -6.49 7.08
C VAL A 221 -3.25 -5.98 8.51
N ASP A 222 -3.69 -4.75 8.77
CA ASP A 222 -3.72 -4.15 10.11
C ASP A 222 -4.67 -4.91 11.06
N ALA A 223 -5.89 -5.21 10.60
CA ALA A 223 -6.83 -6.05 11.35
C ALA A 223 -6.27 -7.46 11.61
N LEU A 224 -5.66 -8.07 10.59
CA LEU A 224 -5.05 -9.38 10.69
C LEU A 224 -3.87 -9.39 11.69
N ALA A 225 -3.02 -8.35 11.67
CA ALA A 225 -1.90 -8.21 12.61
C ALA A 225 -2.38 -8.06 14.07
N ARG A 226 -3.55 -7.47 14.29
CA ARG A 226 -4.19 -7.38 15.61
C ARG A 226 -4.90 -8.67 16.04
N GLY A 227 -5.06 -9.64 15.13
CA GLY A 227 -5.75 -10.90 15.40
C GLY A 227 -7.27 -10.74 15.48
N GLU A 228 -7.84 -9.79 14.73
CA GLU A 228 -9.29 -9.66 14.58
C GLU A 228 -9.83 -10.82 13.75
N ALA A 229 -10.95 -11.40 14.18
CA ALA A 229 -11.63 -12.51 13.48
C ALA A 229 -12.48 -12.05 12.27
N SER A 230 -12.45 -10.77 11.93
CA SER A 230 -13.17 -10.23 10.79
C SER A 230 -12.29 -9.21 10.08
N ILE A 231 -12.06 -9.44 8.80
CA ILE A 231 -11.21 -8.61 7.96
C ILE A 231 -12.10 -7.57 7.22
N PRO A 232 -11.92 -6.26 7.44
CA PRO A 232 -12.91 -5.23 7.07
C PRO A 232 -13.35 -5.19 5.60
N HIS A 233 -12.43 -5.43 4.67
CA HIS A 233 -12.70 -5.39 3.22
C HIS A 233 -12.63 -6.77 2.56
N ALA A 234 -12.70 -7.84 3.36
CA ALA A 234 -12.72 -9.20 2.86
C ALA A 234 -14.11 -9.82 3.05
N ARG A 235 -14.49 -10.70 2.14
CA ARG A 235 -15.66 -11.55 2.36
C ARG A 235 -15.27 -12.64 3.35
N VAL A 236 -16.09 -12.83 4.39
CA VAL A 236 -15.95 -13.95 5.31
C VAL A 236 -16.32 -15.23 4.56
N VAL A 237 -15.42 -16.20 4.54
CA VAL A 237 -15.76 -17.54 4.07
C VAL A 237 -16.63 -18.17 5.16
N GLY A 238 -17.94 -18.23 4.92
CA GLY A 238 -18.84 -18.88 5.85
C GLY A 238 -18.44 -20.34 6.06
N GLN A 239 -18.61 -20.87 7.27
CA GLN A 239 -18.35 -22.28 7.60
C GLN A 239 -19.08 -23.29 6.66
N PHE A 240 -20.12 -22.84 5.96
CA PHE A 240 -20.88 -23.64 4.99
C PHE A 240 -20.38 -23.53 3.54
N SER A 241 -19.38 -22.71 3.28
CA SER A 241 -18.79 -22.51 1.94
C SER A 241 -17.40 -23.15 1.80
N SER A 242 -16.79 -23.61 2.89
CA SER A 242 -15.58 -24.44 2.83
C SER A 242 -15.91 -25.75 2.09
N ALA A 243 -15.02 -26.17 1.19
CA ALA A 243 -15.19 -27.33 0.33
C ALA A 243 -15.45 -28.66 1.07
N GLU A 244 -15.37 -28.69 2.40
CA GLU A 244 -15.87 -29.77 3.26
C GLU A 244 -17.37 -30.08 3.03
N ALA A 245 -18.17 -29.09 2.62
CA ALA A 245 -19.58 -29.28 2.23
C ALA A 245 -19.74 -29.76 0.78
N ARG A 246 -18.68 -29.71 -0.04
CA ARG A 246 -18.60 -30.39 -1.35
C ARG A 246 -18.01 -31.79 -1.18
N LYS A 247 -18.43 -32.53 -0.15
CA LYS A 247 -18.36 -33.98 -0.22
C LYS A 247 -19.36 -34.42 -1.29
N VAL A 248 -18.86 -34.54 -2.53
CA VAL A 248 -19.56 -35.24 -3.62
C VAL A 248 -19.97 -36.57 -3.02
N HIS A 249 -21.26 -36.76 -2.79
CA HIS A 249 -21.78 -38.09 -2.53
C HIS A 249 -21.27 -38.93 -3.69
N GLN A 250 -20.44 -39.94 -3.40
CA GLN A 250 -20.09 -40.91 -4.43
C GLN A 250 -21.43 -41.38 -5.00
N VAL A 251 -21.66 -41.05 -6.28
CA VAL A 251 -22.81 -41.55 -7.02
C VAL A 251 -22.75 -43.06 -6.83
N ALA A 252 -23.71 -43.59 -6.07
CA ALA A 252 -23.85 -45.03 -5.93
C ALA A 252 -23.91 -45.61 -7.35
N ASP A 253 -23.09 -46.63 -7.59
CA ASP A 253 -23.02 -47.33 -8.87
C ASP A 253 -24.45 -47.62 -9.38
N PRO A 254 -24.84 -47.16 -10.59
CA PRO A 254 -26.17 -47.40 -11.14
C PRO A 254 -26.55 -48.88 -11.27
N ARG A 255 -25.62 -49.81 -10.99
CA ARG A 255 -25.82 -51.26 -11.06
C ARG A 255 -25.86 -51.98 -9.71
N SER A 256 -25.91 -51.28 -8.57
CA SER A 256 -26.11 -51.95 -7.28
C SER A 256 -27.61 -52.05 -6.91
N HIS A 257 -28.32 -52.95 -7.58
CA HIS A 257 -29.54 -53.53 -7.04
C HIS A 257 -29.30 -55.04 -6.96
N GLY A 258 -29.34 -55.56 -5.72
CA GLY A 258 -29.23 -56.99 -5.43
C GLY A 258 -30.45 -57.77 -5.86
#